data_AF-A0A9R1KR17-F1
#
_entry.id   AF-A0A9R1KR17-F1
#
_cell.length_a   1.000
_cell.length_b   1.000
_cell.length_c   1.000
_cell.angle_alpha   90.00
_cell.angle_beta   90.00
_cell.angle_gamma   90.00
#
_symmetry.space_group_name_H-M   'P 1'
#
loop_
_entity.id
_entity.type
_entity.pdbx_description
1 polymer ?
#
loop_
_entity_poly.entity_id
_entity_poly.type
_entity_poly.pdbx_seq_one_letter_code
_entity_poly.pdbx_strand_id
1 'polypeptide(L)'
;MLRAAVLAVVTGFAAAGFISNDALQSHSHGGAGRSLLQAKKECPVTFEGANYTLITSKCKGPLYQPALCCPALTEFACPYDTYINDVATNCAATMFSLIHLYGKYPAGLFANTCKGDNLGLKCPEDVPQVQPGEEGKSSAAVATAAQAALAAASAAVMSLLIVMS
;
A
#
# COMPACT_ATOMS: atom_id res chain seq x y z
N MET A 1 -9.07 42.55 -23.51
CA MET A 1 -8.17 41.38 -23.50
C MET A 1 -8.29 40.71 -22.13
N LEU A 2 -9.29 39.85 -21.96
CA LEU A 2 -9.65 39.27 -20.66
C LEU A 2 -8.82 38.00 -20.44
N ARG A 3 -7.88 38.03 -19.49
CA ARG A 3 -7.10 36.85 -19.10
C ARG A 3 -7.96 35.99 -18.17
N ALA A 4 -8.57 34.94 -18.69
CA ALA A 4 -9.23 33.92 -17.88
C ALA A 4 -8.15 33.08 -17.18
N ALA A 5 -8.06 33.19 -15.86
CA ALA A 5 -7.28 32.27 -15.05
C ALA A 5 -8.15 31.04 -14.74
N VAL A 6 -7.79 29.89 -15.32
CA VAL A 6 -8.43 28.61 -15.00
C VAL A 6 -7.70 28.01 -13.81
N LEU A 7 -8.30 28.10 -12.62
CA LEU A 7 -7.84 27.36 -11.43
C LEU A 7 -8.39 25.93 -11.52
N ALA A 8 -7.58 25.01 -12.04
CA ALA A 8 -7.87 23.58 -12.00
C ALA A 8 -7.59 23.05 -10.59
N VAL A 9 -8.66 22.79 -9.82
CA VAL A 9 -8.55 22.04 -8.56
C VAL A 9 -8.46 20.56 -8.91
N VAL A 10 -7.27 19.99 -8.82
CA VAL A 10 -7.07 18.54 -8.95
C VAL A 10 -7.36 17.92 -7.58
N THR A 11 -8.59 17.44 -7.37
CA THR A 11 -8.89 16.55 -6.24
C THR A 11 -8.36 15.16 -6.59
N GLY A 12 -7.21 14.78 -6.04
CA GLY A 12 -6.69 13.42 -6.13
C GLY A 12 -7.50 12.48 -5.25
N PHE A 13 -8.19 11.51 -5.85
CA PHE A 13 -8.77 10.39 -5.12
C PHE A 13 -7.65 9.38 -4.84
N ALA A 14 -7.24 9.23 -3.58
CA ALA A 14 -6.41 8.11 -3.16
C ALA A 14 -7.29 6.85 -3.16
N ALA A 15 -7.13 5.98 -4.15
CA ALA A 15 -7.78 4.68 -4.14
C ALA A 15 -7.11 3.79 -3.07
N ALA A 16 -7.90 3.16 -2.21
CA ALA A 16 -7.39 2.18 -1.26
C ALA A 16 -6.79 0.98 -2.01
N GLY A 17 -5.54 0.65 -1.68
CA GLY A 17 -4.81 -0.48 -2.23
C GLY A 17 -5.27 -1.86 -1.71
N PHE A 18 -4.67 -2.92 -2.22
CA PHE A 18 -4.86 -4.28 -1.69
C PHE A 18 -3.65 -5.17 -1.97
N ILE A 19 -3.41 -6.18 -1.14
CA ILE A 19 -2.45 -7.24 -1.41
C ILE A 19 -3.21 -8.40 -2.06
N SER A 20 -2.91 -8.69 -3.33
CA SER A 20 -3.60 -9.72 -4.10
C SER A 20 -3.45 -11.12 -3.49
N ASN A 21 -4.47 -11.95 -3.66
CA ASN A 21 -4.40 -13.38 -3.32
C ASN A 21 -3.25 -14.10 -4.05
N ASP A 22 -2.91 -13.71 -5.28
CA ASP A 22 -1.74 -14.23 -6.00
C ASP A 22 -0.41 -13.84 -5.32
N ALA A 23 -0.33 -12.61 -4.80
CA ALA A 23 0.85 -12.14 -4.09
C ALA A 23 1.06 -12.93 -2.79
N LEU A 24 0.00 -13.15 -2.00
CA LEU A 24 0.03 -13.99 -0.78
C LEU A 24 0.47 -15.43 -1.07
N GLN A 25 0.01 -15.99 -2.18
CA GLN A 25 0.32 -17.37 -2.56
C GLN A 25 1.75 -17.56 -3.09
N SER A 26 2.46 -16.48 -3.42
CA SER A 26 3.80 -16.51 -4.03
C SER A 26 4.85 -17.32 -3.24
N HIS A 27 4.70 -17.42 -1.92
CA HIS A 27 5.61 -18.16 -1.03
C HIS A 27 4.92 -19.29 -0.25
N SER A 28 3.75 -19.74 -0.72
CA SER A 28 2.94 -20.74 0.01
C SER A 28 3.25 -22.18 -0.35
N HIS A 29 3.89 -22.41 -1.48
CA HIS A 29 4.23 -23.74 -1.97
C HIS A 29 5.75 -23.89 -1.93
N GLY A 30 6.24 -24.77 -1.04
CA GLY A 30 7.53 -25.42 -1.29
C GLY A 30 7.48 -26.02 -2.70
N GLY A 31 8.41 -25.61 -3.57
CA GLY A 31 8.23 -25.67 -5.02
C GLY A 31 7.67 -26.98 -5.58
N ALA A 32 6.52 -26.90 -6.26
CA ALA A 32 6.04 -27.78 -7.34
C ALA A 32 4.57 -27.41 -7.63
N GLY A 33 4.11 -27.07 -8.84
CA GLY A 33 4.75 -27.27 -10.13
C GLY A 33 3.98 -26.64 -11.29
N ARG A 34 4.02 -25.31 -11.44
CA ARG A 34 3.61 -24.63 -12.70
C ARG A 34 4.43 -23.39 -13.11
N SER A 35 5.43 -22.96 -12.34
CA SER A 35 6.16 -21.70 -12.64
C SER A 35 7.68 -21.87 -12.80
N LEU A 36 8.19 -23.09 -12.94
CA LEU A 36 9.64 -23.38 -12.99
C LEU A 36 10.34 -22.99 -14.32
N LEU A 37 9.71 -22.24 -15.23
CA LEU A 37 10.37 -21.71 -16.44
C LEU A 37 9.93 -20.28 -16.83
N GLN A 38 9.05 -19.64 -16.06
CA GLN A 38 8.71 -18.24 -16.35
C GLN A 38 9.76 -17.35 -15.70
N ALA A 39 10.73 -16.90 -16.51
CA ALA A 39 11.64 -15.83 -16.14
C ALA A 39 10.82 -14.56 -15.89
N LYS A 40 10.40 -14.37 -14.65
CA LYS A 40 9.79 -13.13 -14.19
C LYS A 40 10.82 -12.01 -14.25
N LYS A 41 10.35 -10.80 -14.55
CA LYS A 41 11.20 -9.61 -14.47
C LYS A 41 11.65 -9.39 -13.04
N GLU A 42 12.83 -8.81 -12.90
CA GLU A 42 13.34 -8.41 -11.60
C GLU A 42 12.48 -7.31 -10.99
N CYS A 43 12.33 -7.33 -9.67
CA CYS A 43 11.58 -6.34 -8.94
C CYS A 43 12.30 -4.98 -8.98
N PRO A 44 11.64 -3.88 -9.37
CA PRO A 44 12.27 -2.56 -9.45
C PRO A 44 12.50 -1.90 -8.07
N VAL A 45 12.05 -2.54 -6.99
CA VAL A 45 12.26 -2.11 -5.60
C VAL A 45 13.02 -3.19 -4.83
N THR A 46 13.87 -2.77 -3.89
CA THR A 46 14.54 -3.70 -2.96
C THR A 46 13.75 -3.78 -1.65
N PHE A 47 13.74 -4.98 -1.07
CA PHE A 47 13.13 -5.25 0.23
C PHE A 47 14.18 -5.47 1.34
N GLU A 48 15.48 -5.58 1.01
CA GLU A 48 16.53 -5.97 1.96
C GLU A 48 16.71 -4.97 3.11
N GLY A 49 16.53 -3.68 2.83
CA GLY A 49 16.57 -2.59 3.82
C GLY A 49 15.25 -2.32 4.53
N ALA A 50 14.20 -3.09 4.25
CA ALA A 50 12.88 -2.83 4.82
C ALA A 50 12.84 -3.14 6.33
N ASN A 51 11.95 -2.45 7.06
CA ASN A 51 11.81 -2.65 8.49
C ASN A 51 10.92 -3.87 8.82
N TYR A 52 11.53 -5.05 8.88
CA TYR A 52 10.85 -6.31 9.23
C TYR A 52 10.34 -6.37 10.68
N THR A 53 10.69 -5.40 11.53
CA THR A 53 10.17 -5.36 12.92
C THR A 53 8.66 -5.08 12.96
N LEU A 54 8.10 -4.46 11.92
CA LEU A 54 6.65 -4.27 11.78
C LEU A 54 5.90 -5.60 11.85
N ILE A 55 6.43 -6.65 11.21
CA ILE A 55 5.85 -8.00 11.24
C ILE A 55 6.34 -8.76 12.48
N THR A 56 7.65 -8.85 12.67
CA THR A 56 8.28 -9.76 13.65
C THR A 56 8.03 -9.38 15.12
N SER A 57 7.73 -8.11 15.40
CA SER A 57 7.36 -7.69 16.75
C SER A 57 5.93 -8.07 17.15
N LYS A 58 5.04 -8.31 16.17
CA LYS A 58 3.60 -8.53 16.38
C LYS A 58 3.17 -9.97 16.07
N CYS A 59 3.57 -10.49 14.91
CA CYS A 59 3.23 -11.83 14.47
C CYS A 59 4.21 -12.84 15.08
N LYS A 60 3.83 -13.50 16.18
CA LYS A 60 4.70 -14.42 16.91
C LYS A 60 4.13 -15.83 16.99
N GLY A 61 5.04 -16.80 16.88
CA GLY A 61 4.74 -18.20 17.11
C GLY A 61 4.54 -18.51 18.60
N PRO A 62 4.00 -19.70 18.91
CA PRO A 62 3.66 -20.77 17.97
C PRO A 62 2.28 -20.62 17.31
N LEU A 63 1.40 -19.77 17.86
CA LEU A 63 0.00 -19.70 17.44
C LEU A 63 -0.26 -18.79 16.24
N TYR A 64 0.63 -17.82 15.95
CA TYR A 64 0.53 -16.90 14.81
C TYR A 64 -0.89 -16.34 14.61
N GLN A 65 -1.40 -15.64 15.63
CA GLN A 65 -2.80 -15.21 15.65
C GLN A 65 -3.13 -14.29 14.45
N PRO A 66 -4.17 -14.59 13.65
CA PRO A 66 -4.54 -13.78 12.48
C PRO A 66 -4.75 -12.30 12.79
N ALA A 67 -5.39 -12.02 13.93
CA ALA A 67 -5.68 -10.66 14.39
C ALA A 67 -4.41 -9.80 14.64
N LEU A 68 -3.25 -10.44 14.80
CA LEU A 68 -1.96 -9.75 14.95
C LEU A 68 -1.13 -9.84 13.67
N CYS A 69 -1.13 -11.01 13.02
CA CYS A 69 -0.28 -11.27 11.86
C CYS A 69 -0.75 -10.55 10.60
N CYS A 70 -2.05 -10.49 10.34
CA CYS A 70 -2.57 -9.93 9.10
C CYS A 70 -2.49 -8.40 9.06
N PRO A 71 -2.82 -7.66 10.14
CA PRO A 71 -2.57 -6.22 10.19
C PRO A 71 -1.09 -5.86 10.12
N ALA A 72 -0.22 -6.65 10.76
CA ALA A 72 1.22 -6.41 10.70
C ALA A 72 1.78 -6.65 9.28
N LEU A 73 1.24 -7.63 8.56
CA LEU A 73 1.58 -7.86 7.16
C LEU A 73 1.11 -6.69 6.28
N THR A 74 -0.12 -6.19 6.45
CA THR A 74 -0.62 -5.08 5.64
C THR A 74 0.16 -3.79 5.93
N GLU A 75 0.49 -3.51 7.19
CA GLU A 75 1.34 -2.37 7.56
C GLU A 75 2.72 -2.41 6.86
N PHE A 76 3.31 -3.60 6.72
CA PHE A 76 4.58 -3.79 6.04
C PHE A 76 4.46 -3.75 4.50
N ALA A 77 3.47 -4.43 3.93
CA ALA A 77 3.43 -4.73 2.50
C ALA A 77 2.63 -3.72 1.67
N CYS A 78 1.68 -2.99 2.27
CA CYS A 78 0.84 -2.03 1.55
C CYS A 78 1.59 -0.85 0.89
N PRO A 79 2.72 -0.36 1.41
CA PRO A 79 3.56 0.61 0.69
C PRO A 79 4.16 0.09 -0.63
N TYR A 80 4.07 -1.22 -0.87
CA TYR A 80 4.62 -1.90 -2.04
C TYR A 80 3.54 -2.55 -2.92
N ASP A 81 2.25 -2.28 -2.65
CA ASP A 81 1.14 -3.02 -3.24
C ASP A 81 1.14 -2.96 -4.79
N THR A 82 1.53 -1.81 -5.35
CA THR A 82 1.68 -1.61 -6.80
C THR A 82 2.69 -2.57 -7.43
N TYR A 83 3.72 -2.99 -6.70
CA TYR A 83 4.77 -3.88 -7.22
C TYR A 83 4.50 -5.34 -6.92
N ILE A 84 4.08 -5.66 -5.70
CA ILE A 84 3.86 -7.05 -5.29
C ILE A 84 2.62 -7.65 -5.96
N ASN A 85 1.70 -6.83 -6.45
CA ASN A 85 0.57 -7.29 -7.26
C ASN A 85 0.93 -7.54 -8.73
N ASP A 86 2.10 -7.11 -9.21
CA ASP A 86 2.52 -7.36 -10.58
C ASP A 86 3.01 -8.82 -10.75
N VAL A 87 2.13 -9.66 -11.28
CA VAL A 87 2.41 -11.06 -11.59
C VAL A 87 3.47 -11.27 -12.68
N ALA A 88 3.88 -10.24 -13.41
CA ALA A 88 5.00 -10.33 -14.37
C ALA A 88 6.38 -10.21 -13.69
N THR A 89 6.44 -9.79 -12.43
CA THR A 89 7.68 -9.64 -11.66
C THR A 89 7.84 -10.72 -10.60
N ASN A 90 9.04 -10.79 -10.02
CA ASN A 90 9.33 -11.62 -8.84
C ASN A 90 9.10 -10.86 -7.50
N CYS A 91 8.54 -9.65 -7.50
CA CYS A 91 8.42 -8.80 -6.31
C CYS A 91 7.78 -9.50 -5.10
N ALA A 92 6.59 -10.09 -5.27
CA ALA A 92 5.93 -10.79 -4.17
C ALA A 92 6.77 -11.96 -3.63
N ALA A 93 7.33 -12.77 -4.52
CA ALA A 93 8.14 -13.92 -4.14
C ALA A 93 9.40 -13.48 -3.36
N THR A 94 10.07 -12.42 -3.81
CA THR A 94 11.24 -11.84 -3.13
C THR A 94 10.86 -11.29 -1.75
N MET A 95 9.80 -10.48 -1.67
CA MET A 95 9.32 -9.90 -0.42
C MET A 95 8.99 -10.99 0.61
N PHE A 96 8.15 -11.96 0.25
CA PHE A 96 7.74 -13.02 1.17
C PHE A 96 8.89 -13.97 1.54
N SER A 97 9.87 -14.18 0.67
CA SER A 97 11.06 -14.97 1.01
C SER A 97 11.90 -14.30 2.10
N LEU A 98 12.02 -12.96 2.07
CA LEU A 98 12.73 -12.22 3.11
C LEU A 98 11.91 -12.14 4.41
N ILE A 99 10.58 -11.99 4.32
CA ILE A 99 9.70 -12.09 5.50
C ILE A 99 9.87 -13.46 6.17
N HIS A 100 9.86 -14.54 5.38
CA HIS A 100 10.10 -15.90 5.84
C HIS A 100 11.47 -16.02 6.52
N LEU A 101 12.53 -15.53 5.87
CA LEU A 101 13.90 -15.61 6.35
C LEU A 101 14.11 -14.87 7.67
N TYR A 102 13.74 -13.58 7.73
CA TYR A 102 13.99 -12.75 8.92
C TYR A 102 13.04 -13.06 10.07
N GLY A 103 11.79 -13.41 9.76
CA GLY A 103 10.79 -13.78 10.77
C GLY A 103 10.84 -15.23 11.22
N LYS A 104 11.56 -16.10 10.50
CA LYS A 104 11.56 -17.56 10.69
C LYS A 104 10.14 -18.15 10.64
N TYR A 105 9.29 -17.58 9.79
CA TYR A 105 7.90 -17.99 9.66
C TYR A 105 7.78 -19.30 8.89
N PRO A 106 6.82 -20.18 9.17
CA PRO A 106 6.57 -21.33 8.31
C PRO A 106 6.12 -20.91 6.91
N ALA A 107 6.45 -21.71 5.89
CA ALA A 107 6.01 -21.47 4.52
C ALA A 107 4.47 -21.42 4.45
N GLY A 108 3.94 -20.48 3.66
CA GLY A 108 2.49 -20.29 3.51
C GLY A 108 1.75 -19.78 4.73
N LEU A 109 2.42 -19.36 5.82
CA LEU A 109 1.76 -18.82 7.01
C LEU A 109 0.74 -17.75 6.63
N PHE A 110 1.18 -16.70 5.93
CA PHE A 110 0.33 -15.56 5.64
C PHE A 110 -0.81 -15.88 4.67
N ALA A 111 -0.60 -16.72 3.65
CA ALA A 111 -1.69 -17.13 2.76
C ALA A 111 -2.75 -18.00 3.45
N ASN A 112 -2.33 -18.85 4.40
CA ASN A 112 -3.24 -19.73 5.12
C ASN A 112 -3.98 -19.01 6.24
N THR A 113 -3.32 -18.05 6.89
CA THR A 113 -3.83 -17.33 8.06
C THR A 113 -4.60 -16.07 7.67
N CYS A 114 -4.15 -15.34 6.66
CA CYS A 114 -4.71 -14.05 6.28
C CYS A 114 -5.63 -14.18 5.07
N LYS A 115 -6.93 -14.21 5.35
CA LYS A 115 -7.99 -14.21 4.35
C LYS A 115 -8.65 -12.84 4.33
N GLY A 116 -8.52 -12.14 3.23
CA GLY A 116 -9.27 -10.91 2.97
C GLY A 116 -10.52 -11.20 2.15
N ASP A 117 -10.88 -10.26 1.28
CA ASP A 117 -11.99 -10.41 0.34
C ASP A 117 -11.54 -11.16 -0.94
N ASN A 118 -12.42 -11.24 -1.94
CA ASN A 118 -12.11 -11.91 -3.21
C ASN A 118 -10.86 -11.37 -3.92
N LEU A 119 -10.50 -10.11 -3.67
CA LEU A 119 -9.29 -9.48 -4.22
C LEU A 119 -8.03 -9.79 -3.39
N GLY A 120 -8.18 -10.03 -2.09
CA GLY A 120 -7.09 -10.21 -1.14
C GLY A 120 -7.22 -9.28 0.07
N LEU A 121 -6.10 -8.92 0.69
CA LEU A 121 -6.08 -8.12 1.93
C LEU A 121 -6.14 -6.63 1.60
N LYS A 122 -7.17 -5.94 2.09
CA LYS A 122 -7.34 -4.50 1.87
C LYS A 122 -6.25 -3.71 2.61
N CYS A 123 -5.67 -2.73 1.93
CA CYS A 123 -4.76 -1.77 2.54
C CYS A 123 -5.52 -0.61 3.19
N PRO A 124 -4.94 0.01 4.22
CA PRO A 124 -5.43 1.30 4.72
C PRO A 124 -5.49 2.34 3.59
N GLU A 125 -6.39 3.31 3.73
CA GLU A 125 -6.42 4.48 2.85
C GLU A 125 -5.16 5.34 3.05
N ASP A 126 -4.77 6.09 2.02
CA ASP A 126 -3.66 7.06 2.05
C ASP A 126 -2.27 6.48 2.41
N VAL A 127 -2.02 5.20 2.14
CA VAL A 127 -0.68 4.61 2.31
C VAL A 127 0.27 5.15 1.21
N PRO A 128 1.35 5.84 1.57
CA PRO A 128 2.35 6.29 0.60
C PRO A 128 3.00 5.09 -0.09
N GLN A 129 3.04 5.13 -1.42
CA GLN A 129 3.69 4.11 -2.23
C GLN A 129 5.20 4.39 -2.32
N VAL A 130 6.00 3.33 -2.24
CA VAL A 130 7.46 3.41 -2.42
C VAL A 130 7.79 3.59 -3.91
N GLN A 131 8.78 4.42 -4.27
CA GLN A 131 9.22 4.53 -5.66
C GLN A 131 10.36 3.55 -5.99
N PRO A 132 10.56 3.20 -7.27
CA PRO A 132 11.69 2.36 -7.68
C PRO A 132 13.03 2.95 -7.22
N GLY A 133 13.88 2.12 -6.63
CA GLY A 133 15.19 2.55 -6.13
C GLY A 133 15.20 3.34 -4.82
N GLU A 134 14.04 3.59 -4.18
CA GLU A 134 14.00 4.14 -2.82
C GLU A 134 14.12 3.01 -1.78
N GLU A 135 15.02 3.18 -0.82
CA GLU A 135 15.14 2.28 0.34
C GLU A 135 13.99 2.57 1.32
N GLY A 136 13.24 1.53 1.71
CA GLY A 136 11.99 1.60 2.45
C GLY A 136 12.05 2.44 3.73
N LYS A 137 11.75 3.73 3.61
CA LYS A 137 11.53 4.63 4.74
C LYS A 137 10.04 4.60 5.07
N SER A 138 9.65 3.76 6.04
CA SER A 138 8.31 3.85 6.65
C SER A 138 8.12 5.29 7.14
N SER A 139 7.31 6.06 6.40
CA SER A 139 7.02 7.43 6.75
C SER A 139 6.08 7.42 7.95
N ALA A 140 6.64 7.57 9.15
CA ALA A 140 5.88 8.05 10.29
C ALA A 140 5.29 9.40 9.87
N ALA A 141 3.97 9.47 9.78
CA ALA A 141 3.24 10.65 9.33
C ALA A 141 3.74 11.91 10.05
N VAL A 142 4.39 12.80 9.30
CA VAL A 142 4.53 14.20 9.71
C VAL A 142 3.14 14.82 9.53
N ALA A 143 2.34 14.73 10.60
CA ALA A 143 1.14 15.53 10.75
C ALA A 143 1.57 17.01 10.79
N THR A 144 1.59 17.66 9.62
CA THR A 144 1.66 19.11 9.56
C THR A 144 0.25 19.64 9.78
N ALA A 145 -0.07 19.81 11.06
CA ALA A 145 -1.18 20.62 11.53
C ALA A 145 -0.90 22.10 11.21
N ALA A 146 -1.14 22.51 9.98
CA ALA A 146 -1.29 23.90 9.54
C ALA A 146 -1.85 23.83 8.13
N GLN A 147 -3.15 24.03 7.91
CA GLN A 147 -3.65 25.34 7.51
C GLN A 147 -5.15 25.43 7.82
N ALA A 148 -5.47 25.93 9.01
CA ALA A 148 -6.76 26.53 9.30
C ALA A 148 -6.54 28.02 9.53
N ALA A 149 -6.74 28.84 8.50
CA ALA A 149 -7.12 30.26 8.55
C ALA A 149 -6.85 30.94 7.19
N LEU A 150 -7.69 31.94 6.87
CA LEU A 150 -7.73 32.82 5.69
C LEU A 150 -8.63 32.27 4.56
N ALA A 151 -9.80 32.82 4.23
CA ALA A 151 -10.37 34.10 4.60
C ALA A 151 -11.91 34.06 4.53
N ALA A 152 -12.54 34.70 5.51
CA ALA A 152 -13.92 35.18 5.41
C ALA A 152 -13.99 36.40 4.48
N ALA A 153 -15.22 36.69 4.00
CA ALA A 153 -15.68 37.77 3.10
C ALA A 153 -15.82 37.32 1.63
N SER A 154 -16.98 37.34 0.98
CA SER A 154 -18.13 38.24 1.13
C SER A 154 -19.42 37.58 0.62
N ALA A 155 -20.41 37.46 1.50
CA ALA A 155 -21.82 37.42 1.09
C ALA A 155 -22.27 38.88 0.95
N ALA A 156 -22.69 39.29 -0.26
CA ALA A 156 -23.64 40.39 -0.54
C ALA A 156 -23.36 41.12 -1.87
N VAL A 157 -23.36 40.46 -3.04
CA VAL A 157 -23.71 41.14 -4.32
C VAL A 157 -24.31 40.16 -5.34
N MET A 158 -25.39 39.46 -5.00
CA MET A 158 -26.18 38.71 -6.01
C MET A 158 -27.68 38.78 -5.71
N SER A 159 -28.17 39.98 -5.37
CA SER A 159 -29.62 40.23 -5.22
C SER A 159 -30.08 41.53 -5.86
N LEU A 160 -29.23 42.24 -6.63
CA LEU A 160 -29.59 43.52 -7.27
C LEU A 160 -29.61 43.48 -8.81
N LEU A 161 -29.59 42.29 -9.43
CA LEU A 161 -29.71 42.17 -10.90
C LEU A 161 -30.99 41.44 -11.35
N ILE A 162 -31.95 41.24 -10.46
CA ILE A 162 -33.28 40.66 -10.79
C ILE A 162 -34.34 41.77 -10.98
N VAL A 163 -34.00 43.05 -10.81
CA VAL A 163 -34.96 44.19 -10.92
C VAL A 163 -34.80 44.99 -12.22
N MET A 164 -34.08 44.47 -13.22
CA MET A 164 -33.98 45.10 -14.56
C MET A 164 -34.23 44.09 -15.69
N SER A 165 -35.24 43.23 -15.49
CA SER A 165 -35.89 42.42 -16.53
C SER A 165 -37.40 42.44 -16.30
#